data_AF-A0AAE1F8G3-F1
#
_entry.id   AF-A0AAE1F8G3-F1
#
_cell.length_a   1.000
_cell.length_b   1.000
_cell.length_c   1.000
_cell.angle_alpha   90.00
_cell.angle_beta   90.00
_cell.angle_gamma   90.00
#
_symmetry.space_group_name_H-M   'P 1'
#
loop_
_entity.id
_entity.type
_entity.pdbx_description
1 polymer ?
#
loop_
_entity_poly.entity_id
_entity_poly.type
_entity_poly.pdbx_seq_one_letter_code
_entity_poly.pdbx_strand_id
1 'polypeptide(L)'
;MKLLPGQHTSDKKTEAPVGEACQAPRPKGKLTRPKPCYLWTTADVQKWFKRHCSEYFQQYSQLLIMHDINGRALVRISEGTLLRMGITHPDHVEAIWREILKLRLKADIQEMKEIEMSSMS
;
A
#
# COMPACT_ATOMS: atom_id res chain seq x y z
N MET A 1 29.40 -59.49 23.63
CA MET A 1 30.46 -59.21 24.64
C MET A 1 31.36 -58.10 24.10
N LYS A 2 31.44 -56.95 24.82
CA LYS A 2 32.54 -55.95 24.94
C LYS A 2 33.02 -55.24 23.64
N LEU A 3 32.72 -53.96 23.39
CA LEU A 3 33.22 -52.65 23.93
C LEU A 3 34.51 -52.10 23.23
N LEU A 4 34.32 -51.10 22.32
CA LEU A 4 35.07 -49.85 21.95
C LEU A 4 36.65 -49.81 21.90
N PRO A 5 37.31 -48.71 21.45
CA PRO A 5 37.07 -47.71 20.37
C PRO A 5 38.32 -47.46 19.48
N GLY A 6 38.14 -46.80 18.33
CA GLY A 6 39.25 -46.20 17.55
C GLY A 6 39.06 -44.69 17.42
N GLN A 7 39.99 -43.91 17.94
CA GLN A 7 40.04 -42.44 17.86
C GLN A 7 40.87 -41.95 16.66
N HIS A 8 40.69 -40.65 16.39
CA HIS A 8 41.56 -39.69 15.69
C HIS A 8 41.28 -39.56 14.18
N THR A 9 40.90 -38.38 13.66
CA THR A 9 41.71 -37.15 13.65
C THR A 9 40.85 -35.90 13.53
N SER A 10 41.36 -34.79 14.04
CA SER A 10 40.78 -33.44 13.96
C SER A 10 41.15 -32.77 12.63
N ASP A 11 40.22 -32.03 12.01
CA ASP A 11 40.54 -30.86 11.18
C ASP A 11 39.40 -29.82 11.18
N LYS A 12 39.57 -28.87 12.10
CA LYS A 12 39.47 -27.40 11.99
C LYS A 12 38.78 -26.76 10.76
N LYS A 13 37.63 -26.11 11.05
CA LYS A 13 37.30 -24.66 10.85
C LYS A 13 36.44 -24.22 9.65
N THR A 14 35.61 -23.20 9.98
CA THR A 14 34.89 -22.18 9.16
C THR A 14 33.44 -22.64 8.85
N GLU A 15 32.33 -21.99 9.25
CA GLU A 15 31.98 -20.59 9.54
C GLU A 15 30.83 -20.49 10.57
N ALA A 16 30.72 -19.33 11.24
CA ALA A 16 29.60 -18.90 12.08
C ALA A 16 29.03 -17.58 11.48
N PRO A 17 27.94 -16.98 11.99
CA PRO A 17 26.75 -17.51 12.66
C PRO A 17 25.44 -17.07 11.95
N VAL A 18 24.35 -17.81 12.17
CA VAL A 18 22.99 -17.33 11.87
C VAL A 18 22.64 -16.21 12.85
N GLY A 19 22.55 -14.99 12.34
CA GLY A 19 22.31 -13.77 13.08
C GLY A 19 20.94 -13.71 13.74
N GLU A 20 20.98 -13.30 15.00
CA GLU A 20 19.91 -13.00 15.91
C GLU A 20 18.99 -11.89 15.36
N ALA A 21 17.68 -12.10 15.45
CA ALA A 21 16.67 -11.16 14.97
C ALA A 21 16.54 -9.94 15.90
N CYS A 22 17.16 -8.82 15.51
CA CYS A 22 16.94 -7.52 16.14
C CYS A 22 15.55 -6.96 15.77
N GLN A 23 14.53 -7.18 16.61
CA GLN A 23 13.30 -6.41 16.54
C GLN A 23 13.52 -5.04 17.17
N ALA A 24 13.83 -4.05 16.34
CA ALA A 24 13.86 -2.66 16.75
C ALA A 24 12.45 -2.15 17.11
N PRO A 25 12.27 -1.34 18.16
CA PRO A 25 10.98 -0.75 18.50
C PRO A 25 10.54 0.17 17.36
N ARG A 26 9.34 -0.05 16.83
CA ARG A 26 8.73 0.85 15.84
C ARG A 26 8.56 2.23 16.49
N PRO A 27 9.15 3.31 15.94
CA PRO A 27 8.98 4.63 16.49
C PRO A 27 7.50 5.03 16.36
N LYS A 28 6.88 5.40 17.48
CA LYS A 28 5.56 6.03 17.51
C LYS A 28 5.68 7.36 16.78
N GLY A 29 5.29 7.35 15.51
CA GLY A 29 5.42 8.49 14.61
C GLY A 29 4.69 9.71 15.17
N LYS A 30 5.34 10.87 15.05
CA LYS A 30 4.70 12.20 15.10
C LYS A 30 3.36 12.10 14.34
N LEU A 31 2.29 12.73 14.85
CA LEU A 31 1.02 12.83 14.15
C LEU A 31 1.26 13.61 12.83
N THR A 32 1.71 12.90 11.80
CA THR A 32 1.99 13.48 10.51
C THR A 32 0.65 13.76 9.85
N ARG A 33 0.49 15.00 9.37
CA ARG A 33 -0.66 15.41 8.58
C ARG A 33 -0.93 14.37 7.48
N PRO A 34 -2.19 13.97 7.25
CA PRO A 34 -2.52 13.06 6.17
C PRO A 34 -1.99 13.59 4.84
N LYS A 35 -1.28 12.74 4.09
CA LYS A 35 -0.73 13.10 2.77
C LYS A 35 -1.89 13.48 1.82
N PRO A 36 -1.90 14.68 1.21
CA PRO A 36 -2.91 15.07 0.25
C PRO A 36 -3.00 14.11 -0.94
N CYS A 37 -4.22 13.90 -1.47
CA CYS A 37 -4.46 12.93 -2.55
C CYS A 37 -3.65 13.24 -3.81
N TYR A 38 -3.47 14.51 -4.19
CA TYR A 38 -2.69 14.87 -5.37
C TYR A 38 -1.19 14.49 -5.28
N LEU A 39 -0.68 14.16 -4.08
CA LEU A 39 0.68 13.67 -3.86
C LEU A 39 0.77 12.14 -3.78
N TRP A 40 -0.36 11.43 -3.84
CA TRP A 40 -0.36 9.97 -3.72
C TRP A 40 0.33 9.32 -4.90
N THR A 41 1.23 8.37 -4.59
CA THR A 41 1.83 7.49 -5.59
C THR A 41 0.86 6.36 -5.94
N THR A 42 1.19 5.58 -6.97
CA THR A 42 0.46 4.35 -7.31
C THR A 42 0.39 3.39 -6.12
N ALA A 43 1.43 3.32 -5.27
CA ALA A 43 1.43 2.51 -4.06
C ALA A 43 0.46 3.04 -2.97
N ASP A 44 0.32 4.37 -2.84
CA ASP A 44 -0.65 4.97 -1.94
C ASP A 44 -2.09 4.70 -2.42
N VAL A 45 -2.32 4.77 -3.74
CA VAL A 45 -3.59 4.38 -4.36
C VAL A 45 -3.89 2.90 -4.12
N GLN A 46 -2.90 2.00 -4.24
CA GLN A 46 -3.09 0.57 -3.93
C GLN A 46 -3.52 0.36 -2.47
N LYS A 47 -2.93 1.08 -1.51
CA LYS A 47 -3.34 1.01 -0.10
C LYS A 47 -4.77 1.52 0.11
N TRP A 48 -5.12 2.63 -0.54
CA TRP A 48 -6.49 3.15 -0.50
C TRP A 48 -7.47 2.14 -1.09
N PHE A 49 -7.19 1.59 -2.27
CA PHE A 49 -8.03 0.61 -2.95
C PHE A 49 -8.21 -0.65 -2.10
N LYS A 50 -7.13 -1.14 -1.48
CA LYS A 50 -7.20 -2.29 -0.55
C LYS A 50 -8.09 -2.02 0.66
N ARG A 51 -8.09 -0.79 1.18
CA ARG A 51 -8.85 -0.41 2.37
C ARG A 51 -10.33 -0.17 2.09
N HIS A 52 -10.63 0.46 0.96
CA HIS A 52 -11.97 0.98 0.64
C HIS A 52 -12.73 0.12 -0.37
N CYS A 53 -12.01 -0.60 -1.22
CA CYS A 53 -12.55 -1.50 -2.24
C CYS A 53 -12.04 -2.94 -2.01
N SER A 54 -11.99 -3.40 -0.76
CA SER A 54 -11.34 -4.66 -0.39
C SER A 54 -11.89 -5.88 -1.12
N GLU A 55 -13.20 -5.92 -1.36
CA GLU A 55 -13.90 -6.99 -2.09
C GLU A 55 -13.43 -7.09 -3.55
N TYR A 56 -13.05 -5.97 -4.15
CA TYR A 56 -12.61 -5.89 -5.55
C TYR A 56 -11.09 -5.82 -5.72
N PHE A 57 -10.34 -5.81 -4.61
CA PHE A 57 -8.90 -5.60 -4.63
C PHE A 57 -8.17 -6.70 -5.41
N GLN A 58 -8.49 -7.97 -5.15
CA GLN A 58 -7.83 -9.10 -5.82
C GLN A 58 -8.06 -9.08 -7.34
N GLN A 59 -9.22 -8.59 -7.78
CA GLN A 59 -9.59 -8.62 -9.19
C GLN A 59 -9.03 -7.43 -9.98
N TYR A 60 -8.95 -6.24 -9.39
CA TYR A 60 -8.65 -5.01 -10.14
C TYR A 60 -7.40 -4.25 -9.69
N SER A 61 -6.76 -4.62 -8.58
CA SER A 61 -5.54 -3.95 -8.11
C SER A 61 -4.45 -3.87 -9.18
N GLN A 62 -4.23 -4.96 -9.93
CA GLN A 62 -3.23 -5.02 -10.98
C GLN A 62 -3.56 -4.08 -12.16
N LEU A 63 -4.83 -3.88 -12.50
CA LEU A 63 -5.25 -2.92 -13.54
C LEU A 63 -4.85 -1.50 -13.14
N LEU A 64 -5.04 -1.13 -11.88
CA LEU A 64 -4.64 0.19 -11.38
C LEU A 64 -3.11 0.38 -11.45
N ILE A 65 -2.32 -0.67 -11.26
CA ILE A 65 -0.85 -0.63 -11.40
C ILE A 65 -0.47 -0.50 -12.88
N MET A 66 -1.05 -1.32 -13.74
CA MET A 66 -0.77 -1.33 -15.18
C MET A 66 -1.08 0.00 -15.86
N HIS A 67 -2.14 0.68 -15.44
CA HIS A 67 -2.52 2.00 -15.95
C HIS A 67 -1.84 3.17 -15.20
N ASP A 68 -0.90 2.88 -14.29
CA ASP A 68 -0.21 3.86 -13.43
C ASP A 68 -1.15 4.85 -12.75
N ILE A 69 -2.21 4.33 -12.13
CA ILE A 69 -3.20 5.15 -11.43
C ILE A 69 -2.59 5.66 -10.11
N ASN A 70 -2.04 6.87 -10.18
CA ASN A 70 -1.62 7.66 -9.03
C ASN A 70 -2.76 8.58 -8.54
N GLY A 71 -2.51 9.34 -7.47
CA GLY A 71 -3.53 10.17 -6.84
C GLY A 71 -4.16 11.23 -7.74
N ARG A 72 -3.36 11.86 -8.62
CA ARG A 72 -3.83 12.85 -9.59
C ARG A 72 -4.75 12.22 -10.63
N ALA A 73 -4.41 11.03 -11.10
CA ALA A 73 -5.26 10.26 -12.01
C ALA A 73 -6.56 9.84 -11.32
N LEU A 74 -6.48 9.32 -10.08
CA LEU A 74 -7.62 8.82 -9.33
C LEU A 74 -8.69 9.90 -9.07
N VAL A 75 -8.29 11.11 -8.68
CA VAL A 75 -9.25 12.21 -8.45
C VAL A 75 -9.86 12.76 -9.75
N ARG A 76 -9.30 12.44 -10.92
CA ARG A 76 -9.80 12.88 -12.24
C ARG A 76 -10.47 11.77 -13.06
N ILE A 77 -10.37 10.52 -12.61
CA ILE A 77 -10.88 9.35 -13.35
C ILE A 77 -12.39 9.48 -13.59
N SER A 78 -12.90 9.03 -14.73
CA SER A 78 -14.34 8.96 -14.97
C SER A 78 -14.78 7.50 -14.90
N GLU A 79 -16.09 7.28 -14.76
CA GLU A 79 -16.69 5.95 -14.89
C GLU A 79 -16.29 5.28 -16.22
N GLY A 80 -16.31 6.05 -17.33
CA GLY A 80 -15.85 5.58 -18.64
C GLY A 80 -14.36 5.20 -18.68
N THR A 81 -13.51 5.72 -17.80
CA THR A 81 -12.13 5.27 -17.67
C THR A 81 -12.04 3.93 -16.93
N LEU A 82 -12.89 3.67 -15.93
CA LEU A 82 -12.95 2.35 -15.27
C LEU A 82 -13.33 1.26 -16.28
N LEU A 83 -14.33 1.55 -17.14
CA LEU A 83 -14.74 0.65 -18.22
C LEU A 83 -13.58 0.37 -19.19
N ARG A 84 -12.87 1.42 -19.65
CA ARG A 84 -11.71 1.29 -20.55
C ARG A 84 -10.52 0.57 -19.92
N MET A 85 -10.38 0.61 -18.60
CA MET A 85 -9.36 -0.15 -17.87
C MET A 85 -9.71 -1.65 -17.75
N GLY A 86 -10.93 -2.06 -18.10
CA GLY A 86 -11.38 -3.46 -18.02
C GLY A 86 -12.27 -3.78 -16.80
N ILE A 87 -12.69 -2.78 -16.03
CA ILE A 87 -13.69 -2.95 -14.96
C ILE A 87 -15.07 -2.78 -15.61
N THR A 88 -15.66 -3.87 -16.11
CA THR A 88 -16.89 -3.82 -16.93
C THR A 88 -18.15 -4.33 -16.23
N HIS A 89 -18.02 -4.98 -15.07
CA HIS A 89 -19.19 -5.46 -14.31
C HIS A 89 -19.92 -4.28 -13.67
N PRO A 90 -21.22 -4.06 -13.95
CA PRO A 90 -21.94 -2.85 -13.55
C PRO A 90 -21.91 -2.62 -12.04
N ASP A 91 -22.20 -3.63 -11.23
CA ASP A 91 -22.19 -3.51 -9.77
C ASP A 91 -20.80 -3.15 -9.21
N HIS A 92 -19.74 -3.64 -9.86
CA HIS A 92 -18.36 -3.37 -9.43
C HIS A 92 -17.97 -1.94 -9.79
N VAL A 93 -18.32 -1.50 -11.01
CA VAL A 93 -18.13 -0.12 -11.47
C VAL A 93 -18.83 0.84 -10.52
N GLU A 94 -20.09 0.57 -10.21
CA GLU A 94 -20.88 1.40 -9.31
C GLU A 94 -20.26 1.48 -7.91
N ALA A 95 -19.90 0.33 -7.32
CA ALA A 95 -19.32 0.30 -5.98
C ALA A 95 -17.97 1.02 -5.90
N ILE A 96 -17.07 0.78 -6.85
CA ILE A 96 -15.76 1.44 -6.92
C ILE A 96 -15.93 2.94 -7.18
N TRP A 97 -16.86 3.31 -8.05
CA TRP A 97 -17.15 4.70 -8.36
C TRP A 97 -17.67 5.46 -7.14
N ARG A 98 -18.57 4.86 -6.36
CA ARG A 98 -19.03 5.42 -5.08
C ARG A 98 -17.86 5.70 -4.12
N GLU A 99 -16.88 4.80 -4.02
CA GLU A 99 -15.69 5.04 -3.17
C GLU A 99 -14.79 6.16 -3.71
N ILE A 100 -14.65 6.29 -5.04
CA ILE A 100 -13.90 7.41 -5.64
C ILE A 100 -14.58 8.76 -5.33
N LEU A 101 -15.91 8.83 -5.40
CA LEU A 101 -16.65 10.04 -5.06
C LEU A 101 -16.48 10.41 -3.59
N LYS A 102 -16.53 9.44 -2.67
CA LYS A 102 -16.23 9.66 -1.25
C LYS A 102 -14.82 10.19 -1.03
N LEU A 103 -13.83 9.64 -1.76
CA LEU A 103 -12.44 10.11 -1.70
C LEU A 103 -12.32 11.57 -2.14
N ARG A 104 -13.02 11.97 -3.21
CA ARG A 104 -13.01 13.36 -3.70
C ARG A 104 -13.54 14.33 -2.66
N LEU A 105 -14.72 14.05 -2.11
CA LEU A 105 -15.29 14.89 -1.04
C LEU A 105 -14.32 15.03 0.12
N LYS A 106 -13.64 13.95 0.51
CA LYS A 106 -12.65 13.98 1.58
C LYS A 106 -11.40 14.80 1.19
N ALA A 107 -10.95 14.70 -0.05
CA ALA A 107 -9.82 15.47 -0.56
C ALA A 107 -10.15 16.97 -0.62
N ASP A 108 -11.35 17.34 -1.08
CA ASP A 108 -11.82 18.72 -1.16
C ASP A 108 -11.93 19.35 0.23
N ILE A 109 -12.52 18.64 1.20
CA ILE A 109 -12.59 19.09 2.60
C ILE A 109 -11.19 19.24 3.19
N GLN A 110 -10.28 18.31 2.88
CA GLN A 110 -8.90 18.43 3.33
C GLN A 110 -8.25 19.68 2.72
N GLU A 111 -8.35 19.88 1.42
CA GLU A 111 -7.80 21.02 0.68
C GLU A 111 -8.32 22.36 1.22
N MET A 112 -9.62 22.49 1.46
CA MET A 112 -10.21 23.68 2.08
C MET A 112 -9.56 24.02 3.42
N LYS A 113 -9.41 23.02 4.30
CA LYS A 113 -8.73 23.20 5.59
C LYS A 113 -7.26 23.58 5.42
N GLU A 114 -6.60 23.07 4.37
CA GLU A 114 -5.20 23.42 4.10
C GLU A 114 -5.05 24.87 3.67
N ILE A 115 -5.96 25.37 2.85
CA ILE A 115 -5.99 26.76 2.40
C ILE A 115 -6.23 27.69 3.58
N GLU A 116 -7.23 27.40 4.43
CA GLU A 116 -7.54 28.18 5.64
C GLU A 116 -6.30 28.27 6.55
N MET A 117 -5.70 27.14 6.90
CA MET A 117 -4.51 27.10 7.76
C MET A 117 -3.29 27.83 7.17
N SER A 118 -3.07 27.70 5.85
CA SER A 118 -1.93 28.34 5.19
C SER A 118 -2.12 29.85 5.05
N SER A 119 -3.36 30.34 5.04
CA SER A 119 -3.67 31.77 5.03
C SER A 119 -3.49 32.45 6.38
N MET A 120 -3.42 31.68 7.46
CA MET A 120 -3.33 32.15 8.85
C MET A 120 -1.90 32.05 9.44
N SER A 121 -0.92 31.61 8.62
CA SER A 121 0.49 31.45 8.99
C SER A 121 1.36 32.47 8.26
#